data_AF-A0A7E4VBA5-F1
#
_entry.id   AF-A0A7E4VBA5-F1
#
_cell.length_a   1.000
_cell.length_b   1.000
_cell.length_c   1.000
_cell.angle_alpha   90.00
_cell.angle_beta   90.00
_cell.angle_gamma   90.00
#
_symmetry.space_group_name_H-M   'P 1'
#
loop_
_entity.id
_entity.type
_entity.pdbx_description
1 polymer ?
#
loop_
_entity_poly.entity_id
_entity_poly.type
_entity_poly.pdbx_seq_one_letter_code
_entity_poly.pdbx_strand_id
1 'polypeptide(L)'
;MNKIGFGTMALLADLNLHSYSKSTAPSVAKWQKQKLSDLAERARRRGIDPMDPAAYGDNVPVGGWSSGMNSELNEAADSSATGALFEKRPYPAPGAVLAKNRKSDK
;
A
#
# COMPACT_ATOMS: atom_id res chain seq x y z
N MET A 1 -30.49 44.55 -69.37
CA MET A 1 -31.66 44.31 -68.49
C MET A 1 -31.16 43.57 -67.26
N ASN A 2 -31.00 44.30 -66.16
CA ASN A 2 -30.44 43.80 -64.90
C ASN A 2 -31.59 43.26 -64.05
N LYS A 3 -31.49 42.01 -63.60
CA LYS A 3 -32.36 41.48 -62.52
C LYS A 3 -31.47 41.00 -61.39
N ILE A 4 -31.33 41.89 -60.41
CA ILE A 4 -30.74 41.64 -59.10
C ILE A 4 -31.85 40.96 -58.28
N GLY A 5 -31.66 39.68 -57.96
CA GLY A 5 -32.55 38.94 -57.05
C GLY A 5 -32.02 39.07 -55.63
N PHE A 6 -32.63 39.95 -54.83
CA PHE A 6 -32.41 40.06 -53.40
C PHE A 6 -33.04 38.85 -52.68
N GLY A 7 -32.19 37.94 -52.19
CA GLY A 7 -32.61 36.88 -51.28
C GLY A 7 -32.93 37.47 -49.90
N THR A 8 -34.17 37.28 -49.46
CA THR A 8 -34.68 37.65 -48.14
C THR A 8 -33.91 36.88 -47.06
N MET A 9 -33.12 37.60 -46.26
CA MET A 9 -32.53 37.06 -45.03
C MET A 9 -33.64 36.88 -43.98
N ALA A 10 -34.02 35.62 -43.74
CA ALA A 10 -34.81 35.25 -42.58
C ALA A 10 -33.89 35.32 -41.34
N LEU A 11 -34.09 36.33 -40.50
CA LEU A 11 -33.49 36.39 -39.16
C LEU A 11 -34.56 35.94 -38.17
N LEU A 12 -34.63 34.63 -37.92
CA LEU A 12 -35.34 34.10 -36.77
C LEU A 12 -34.50 34.39 -35.51
N ALA A 13 -35.18 34.98 -34.53
CA ALA A 13 -34.74 35.00 -33.15
C ALA A 13 -34.51 33.55 -32.68
N ASP A 14 -33.42 33.33 -31.94
CA ASP A 14 -33.36 32.41 -30.79
C ASP A 14 -31.97 32.58 -30.14
N LEU A 15 -31.89 33.49 -29.17
CA LEU A 15 -30.81 33.49 -28.18
C LEU A 15 -31.02 32.31 -27.24
N ASN A 16 -30.73 31.11 -27.73
CA ASN A 16 -30.70 29.91 -26.93
C ASN A 16 -29.45 29.93 -26.05
N LEU A 17 -29.65 30.35 -24.80
CA LEU A 17 -28.73 30.24 -23.69
C LEU A 17 -28.53 28.77 -23.29
N HIS A 18 -27.93 27.95 -24.16
CA HIS A 18 -27.59 26.55 -23.84
C HIS A 18 -26.28 26.13 -24.49
N SER A 19 -25.19 26.40 -23.81
CA SER A 19 -24.33 25.33 -23.29
C SER A 19 -23.10 25.98 -22.66
N TYR A 20 -23.16 26.14 -21.34
CA TYR A 20 -21.93 26.13 -20.56
C TYR A 20 -21.28 24.77 -20.83
N SER A 21 -20.33 24.74 -21.77
CA SER A 21 -19.49 23.59 -22.04
C SER A 21 -18.81 23.25 -20.72
N LYS A 22 -19.30 22.20 -20.06
CA LYS A 22 -18.66 21.63 -18.88
C LYS A 22 -17.21 21.39 -19.28
N SER A 23 -16.32 22.14 -18.65
CA SER A 23 -14.89 22.03 -18.81
C SER A 23 -14.53 20.55 -18.93
N THR A 24 -13.94 20.18 -20.06
CA THR A 24 -13.31 18.89 -20.32
C THR A 24 -12.01 18.75 -19.51
N ALA A 25 -11.93 19.41 -18.35
CA ALA A 25 -10.90 19.18 -17.38
C ALA A 25 -11.16 17.80 -16.78
N PRO A 26 -10.32 16.79 -17.04
CA PRO A 26 -10.34 15.57 -16.24
C PRO A 26 -10.41 15.95 -14.77
N SER A 27 -11.47 15.48 -14.09
CA SER A 27 -11.62 15.58 -12.65
C SER A 27 -10.28 15.27 -11.98
N VAL A 28 -9.88 16.05 -10.98
CA VAL A 28 -8.65 15.81 -10.19
C VAL A 28 -8.58 14.35 -9.72
N ALA A 29 -9.73 13.72 -9.46
CA ALA A 29 -9.85 12.30 -9.14
C ALA A 29 -9.42 11.36 -10.28
N LYS A 30 -9.63 11.74 -11.54
CA LYS A 30 -9.18 10.97 -12.73
C LYS A 30 -7.66 10.96 -12.82
N TRP A 31 -7.01 12.12 -12.64
CA TRP A 31 -5.54 12.21 -12.62
C TRP A 31 -4.94 11.42 -11.45
N GLN A 32 -5.56 11.50 -10.26
CA GLN A 32 -5.13 10.74 -9.09
C GLN A 32 -5.24 9.22 -9.33
N LYS A 33 -6.37 8.76 -9.91
CA LYS A 33 -6.56 7.35 -10.26
C LYS A 33 -5.54 6.86 -11.30
N GLN A 34 -5.27 7.67 -12.33
CA GLN A 34 -4.24 7.35 -13.34
C GLN A 34 -2.85 7.26 -12.72
N LYS A 35 -2.48 8.20 -11.85
CA LYS A 35 -1.18 8.18 -11.17
C LYS A 35 -1.00 6.94 -10.29
N LEU A 36 -2.05 6.52 -9.60
CA LEU A 36 -2.06 5.31 -8.77
C LEU A 36 -1.98 4.04 -9.62
N SER A 37 -2.66 3.98 -10.78
CA SER A 37 -2.56 2.84 -11.69
C SER A 37 -1.16 2.70 -12.27
N ASP A 38 -0.56 3.81 -12.68
CA ASP A 38 0.79 3.83 -13.26
C ASP A 38 1.86 3.43 -12.22
N LEU A 39 1.62 3.76 -10.96
CA LEU A 39 2.49 3.38 -9.85
C LEU A 39 2.36 1.88 -9.53
N ALA A 40 1.13 1.36 -9.48
CA ALA A 40 0.87 -0.06 -9.27
C ALA A 40 1.40 -0.92 -10.43
N GLU A 41 1.31 -0.44 -11.67
CA GLU A 41 1.87 -1.13 -12.83
C GLU A 41 3.40 -1.15 -12.77
N ARG A 42 4.04 -0.03 -12.38
CA ARG A 42 5.49 0.01 -12.14
C ARG A 42 5.93 -0.98 -11.06
N ALA A 43 5.20 -1.08 -9.96
CA ALA A 43 5.48 -2.05 -8.90
C ALA A 43 5.38 -3.49 -9.42
N ARG A 44 4.31 -3.84 -10.16
CA ARG A 44 4.15 -5.15 -10.78
C ARG A 44 5.26 -5.50 -11.78
N ARG A 45 5.68 -4.53 -12.62
CA ARG A 45 6.80 -4.72 -13.56
C ARG A 45 8.13 -4.98 -12.84
N ARG A 46 8.32 -4.42 -11.64
CA ARG A 46 9.47 -4.66 -10.78
C ARG A 46 9.32 -5.92 -9.91
N GLY A 47 8.16 -6.59 -9.92
CA GLY A 47 7.87 -7.73 -9.04
C GLY A 47 7.73 -7.36 -7.56
N ILE A 48 7.48 -6.08 -7.25
CA ILE A 48 7.34 -5.54 -5.90
C ILE A 48 5.84 -5.40 -5.60
N ASP A 49 5.41 -5.58 -4.35
CA ASP A 49 4.02 -5.34 -3.98
C ASP A 49 3.67 -3.86 -4.28
N PRO A 50 2.59 -3.55 -5.01
CA PRO A 50 2.07 -2.19 -5.14
C PRO A 50 1.81 -1.45 -3.83
N MET A 51 1.76 -2.16 -2.71
CA MET A 51 1.63 -1.64 -1.34
C MET A 51 2.95 -1.54 -0.59
N ASP A 52 4.05 -2.08 -1.12
CA ASP A 52 5.36 -1.95 -0.48
C ASP A 52 5.85 -0.50 -0.54
N PRO A 53 6.48 0.04 0.52
CA PRO A 53 7.09 1.36 0.48
C PRO A 53 8.09 1.54 -0.67
N ALA A 54 8.79 0.47 -1.05
CA ALA A 54 9.71 0.45 -2.18
C ALA A 54 9.02 0.58 -3.55
N ALA A 55 7.71 0.38 -3.63
CA ALA A 55 6.92 0.64 -4.84
C ALA A 55 6.66 2.14 -5.07
N TYR A 56 6.73 2.97 -4.02
CA TYR A 56 6.32 4.38 -4.07
C TYR A 56 7.47 5.38 -4.27
N GLY A 57 8.72 4.98 -4.01
CA GLY A 57 9.88 5.86 -4.11
C GLY A 57 11.10 5.18 -4.70
N ASP A 58 11.92 5.95 -5.42
CA ASP A 58 13.13 5.43 -6.07
C ASP A 58 14.32 5.28 -5.10
N ASN A 59 14.21 5.82 -3.88
CA ASN A 59 15.27 5.83 -2.86
C ASN A 59 15.05 4.83 -1.72
N VAL A 60 14.04 3.96 -1.82
CA VAL A 60 13.76 2.95 -0.80
C VAL A 60 14.30 1.61 -1.31
N PRO A 61 15.27 0.99 -0.62
CA PRO A 61 15.83 -0.28 -1.06
C PRO A 61 14.77 -1.39 -1.01
N VAL A 62 14.83 -2.29 -1.99
CA VAL A 62 14.02 -3.50 -2.05
C VAL A 62 14.81 -4.62 -1.38
N GLY A 63 14.27 -5.23 -0.33
CA GLY A 63 14.96 -6.27 0.43
C GLY A 63 13.98 -7.22 1.10
N GLY A 64 14.43 -8.45 1.39
CA GLY A 64 13.65 -9.44 2.14
C GLY A 64 13.78 -9.27 3.66
N TRP A 65 13.18 -10.16 4.45
CA TRP A 65 13.26 -10.16 5.92
C TRP A 65 14.68 -10.23 6.49
N SER A 66 15.66 -10.69 5.72
CA SER A 66 17.07 -10.72 6.11
C SER A 66 17.84 -9.45 5.71
N SER A 67 17.23 -8.54 4.95
CA SER A 67 17.88 -7.31 4.48
C SER A 67 18.13 -6.36 5.64
N GLY A 68 19.40 -6.04 5.91
CA GLY A 68 19.82 -5.24 7.07
C GLY A 68 20.12 -6.06 8.34
N MET A 69 19.92 -7.38 8.31
CA MET A 69 20.40 -8.27 9.36
C MET A 69 21.89 -8.51 9.14
N ASN A 70 22.75 -7.75 9.81
CA ASN A 70 24.18 -8.02 9.83
C ASN A 70 24.38 -9.38 10.50
N SER A 71 24.81 -10.38 9.73
CA SER A 71 25.15 -11.72 10.27
C SER A 71 26.23 -11.68 11.36
N GLU A 72 26.94 -10.57 11.49
CA GLU A 72 27.90 -10.30 12.56
C GLU A 72 27.23 -9.96 13.90
N LEU A 73 25.93 -9.60 13.91
CA LEU A 73 25.14 -9.31 15.12
C LEU A 73 24.31 -10.52 15.59
N ASN A 74 24.72 -11.73 15.24
CA ASN A 74 24.15 -12.98 15.78
C ASN A 74 24.23 -13.06 17.32
N GLU A 75 24.94 -12.13 17.97
CA GLU A 75 25.07 -12.02 19.42
C GLU A 75 23.90 -11.27 20.10
N ALA A 76 22.95 -10.69 19.36
CA ALA A 76 21.83 -9.94 19.93
C ALA A 76 20.65 -10.81 20.45
N ALA A 77 20.80 -12.14 20.43
CA ALA A 77 19.87 -13.04 21.08
C ALA A 77 20.42 -13.45 22.45
N ASP A 78 19.66 -13.20 23.52
CA ASP A 78 19.93 -13.71 24.87
C ASP A 78 19.98 -15.26 24.85
N SER A 79 21.13 -15.81 24.49
CA SER A 79 21.39 -17.25 24.46
C SER A 79 21.72 -17.75 25.86
N SER A 80 20.86 -17.48 26.85
CA SER A 80 20.99 -18.06 28.19
C SER A 80 20.58 -19.55 28.25
N ALA A 81 20.35 -20.19 27.10
CA ALA A 81 20.28 -21.64 26.96
C ALA A 81 21.34 -22.07 25.95
N THR A 82 22.57 -22.33 26.42
CA THR A 82 23.70 -22.86 25.63
C THR A 82 23.50 -24.32 25.18
N GLY A 83 22.27 -24.82 25.24
CA GLY A 83 21.89 -26.22 25.06
C GLY A 83 20.91 -26.45 23.92
N ALA A 84 20.63 -27.72 23.59
CA ALA A 84 19.68 -28.06 22.52
C ALA A 84 18.31 -27.37 22.76
N LEU A 85 17.67 -26.87 21.70
CA LEU A 85 16.45 -26.03 21.78
C LEU A 85 15.36 -26.56 22.73
N PHE A 86 15.29 -27.88 22.93
CA PHE A 86 14.38 -28.57 23.85
C PHE A 86 15.11 -29.50 24.83
N GLU A 87 16.05 -28.98 25.62
CA GLU A 87 16.66 -29.78 26.68
C GLU A 87 15.64 -30.16 27.76
N LYS A 88 15.81 -31.37 28.28
CA LYS A 88 15.03 -31.86 29.43
C LYS A 88 15.37 -31.01 30.66
N ARG A 89 14.37 -30.30 31.19
CA ARG A 89 14.50 -29.60 32.48
C ARG A 89 14.41 -30.58 33.66
N PRO A 90 15.18 -30.40 34.74
CA PRO A 90 15.04 -31.21 35.95
C PRO A 90 13.63 -31.13 36.55
N TYR A 91 13.15 -32.24 37.09
CA TYR A 91 11.87 -32.25 37.81
C TYR A 91 11.95 -31.37 39.08
N PRO A 92 10.83 -30.74 39.48
CA PRO A 92 10.80 -29.97 40.72
C PRO A 92 11.07 -30.86 41.94
N ALA A 93 11.68 -30.28 42.98
CA ALA A 93 11.88 -30.98 44.24
C ALA A 93 10.54 -31.43 44.85
N PRO A 94 10.49 -32.55 45.60
CA PRO A 94 9.25 -33.06 46.19
C PRO A 94 8.47 -32.02 47.00
N GLY A 95 9.15 -31.17 47.77
CA GLY A 95 8.52 -30.08 48.53
C GLY A 95 7.86 -29.01 47.65
N ALA A 96 8.42 -28.72 46.47
CA ALA A 96 7.84 -27.79 45.51
C ALA A 96 6.58 -28.36 44.85
N VAL A 97 6.55 -29.68 44.60
CA VAL A 97 5.34 -30.39 44.14
C VAL A 97 4.24 -30.29 45.18
N LEU A 98 4.54 -30.61 46.45
CA LEU A 98 3.56 -30.50 47.54
C LEU A 98 3.05 -29.07 47.71
N ALA A 99 3.92 -28.06 47.60
CA ALA A 99 3.53 -26.66 47.66
C ALA A 99 2.64 -26.24 46.49
N LYS A 100 2.88 -26.77 45.29
CA LYS A 100 2.03 -26.53 44.11
C LYS A 100 0.64 -27.16 44.28
N ASN A 101 0.57 -28.40 44.77
CA ASN A 101 -0.71 -29.08 45.02
C ASN A 101 -1.56 -28.31 46.04
N ARG A 102 -0.95 -27.87 47.15
CA ARG A 102 -1.65 -27.04 48.16
C ARG A 102 -2.15 -25.69 47.61
N LYS A 103 -1.56 -25.19 46.52
CA LYS A 103 -2.00 -23.95 45.85
C LYS A 103 -3.09 -24.21 44.82
N SER A 104 -3.12 -25.38 44.18
CA SER A 104 -4.19 -25.76 43.23
C SER A 104 -5.47 -26.18 43.94
N ASP A 105 -5.37 -26.71 45.16
CA ASP A 105 -6.51 -27.17 45.95
C ASP A 105 -7.25 -26.02 46.68
N LYS A 106 -6.85 -24.78 46.44
CA LYS A 106 -7.51 -23.56 46.94
C LYS A 106 -8.26 -22.88 45.81
#